data_AF-A0A4S8VIA6-F1
#
_entry.id   AF-A0A4S8VIA6-F1
#
_cell.length_a   1.000
_cell.length_b   1.000
_cell.length_c   1.000
_cell.angle_alpha   90.00
_cell.angle_beta   90.00
_cell.angle_gamma   90.00
#
_symmetry.space_group_name_H-M   'P 1'
#
loop_
_entity.id
_entity.type
_entity.pdbx_description
1 polymer ?
#
loop_
_entity_poly.entity_id
_entity_poly.type
_entity_poly.pdbx_seq_one_letter_code
_entity_poly.pdbx_strand_id
1 'polypeptide(L)'
;MSWKVSDATLADVPAITSIYSHDEPTPFIKLCLGSLNVLALNFNQAARIADSLQDSDEAWLVARDERNRIASFAEWQMPREEADTEEQMAEELTEAQEAYEDSIAPGMNSTLVVEFRHRVTKLRNDVLRGQRHYLLMNIGTAKASQQRGAATALVKQTFDAADREQVAIYLDTDSDGAAKRLFDKLGFEEVGKFEIDLSKHGGQGWHSHVGMIRRPLSGGVTRVEEEGAVV
;
A
#
# COMPACT_ATOMS: atom_id res chain seq x y z
N MET A 1 -2.80 3.91 -25.57
CA MET A 1 -3.80 3.24 -24.70
C MET A 1 -4.04 4.18 -23.52
N SER A 2 -5.28 4.62 -23.31
CA SER A 2 -5.66 5.47 -22.18
C SER A 2 -6.40 4.62 -21.15
N TRP A 3 -6.03 4.72 -19.87
CA TRP A 3 -6.71 4.01 -18.78
C TRP A 3 -7.80 4.90 -18.20
N LYS A 4 -9.03 4.40 -18.10
CA LYS A 4 -10.09 5.10 -17.39
C LYS A 4 -10.01 4.75 -15.92
N VAL A 5 -9.66 5.71 -15.07
CA VAL A 5 -9.65 5.56 -13.61
C VAL A 5 -11.00 5.99 -13.05
N SER A 6 -11.52 5.23 -12.09
CA SER A 6 -12.73 5.56 -11.32
C SER A 6 -12.69 4.92 -9.95
N ASP A 7 -13.55 5.37 -9.04
CA ASP A 7 -13.82 4.65 -7.81
C ASP A 7 -14.34 3.23 -8.13
N ALA A 8 -13.97 2.28 -7.28
CA ALA A 8 -14.48 0.92 -7.33
C ALA A 8 -15.85 0.86 -6.67
N THR A 9 -16.64 -0.12 -7.08
CA THR A 9 -17.96 -0.41 -6.51
C THR A 9 -18.02 -1.86 -6.05
N LEU A 10 -19.07 -2.24 -5.31
CA LEU A 10 -19.31 -3.64 -4.94
C LEU A 10 -19.35 -4.58 -6.16
N ALA A 11 -19.78 -4.08 -7.34
CA ALA A 11 -19.80 -4.85 -8.58
C ALA A 11 -18.39 -5.18 -9.12
N ASP A 12 -17.36 -4.45 -8.67
CA ASP A 12 -15.97 -4.64 -9.11
C ASP A 12 -15.21 -5.68 -8.28
N VAL A 13 -15.70 -6.02 -7.08
CA VAL A 13 -15.05 -6.95 -6.14
C VAL A 13 -14.66 -8.28 -6.79
N PRO A 14 -15.51 -8.95 -7.61
CA PRO A 14 -15.10 -10.20 -8.27
C PRO A 14 -13.93 -10.01 -9.24
N ALA A 15 -13.88 -8.88 -9.95
CA ALA A 15 -12.79 -8.60 -10.89
C ALA A 15 -11.49 -8.25 -10.14
N ILE A 16 -11.59 -7.47 -9.06
CA ILE A 16 -10.45 -7.13 -8.19
C ILE A 16 -9.86 -8.40 -7.55
N THR A 17 -10.69 -9.24 -6.93
CA THR A 17 -10.23 -10.50 -6.29
C THR A 17 -9.60 -11.44 -7.30
N SER A 18 -10.11 -11.48 -8.54
CA SER A 18 -9.51 -12.29 -9.60
C SER A 18 -8.07 -11.88 -9.91
N ILE A 19 -7.70 -10.60 -9.80
CA ILE A 19 -6.32 -10.15 -10.09
C ILE A 19 -5.30 -10.86 -9.18
N TYR A 20 -5.64 -11.11 -7.91
CA TYR A 20 -4.78 -11.84 -6.98
C TYR A 20 -4.57 -13.32 -7.37
N SER A 21 -5.52 -13.91 -8.11
CA SER A 21 -5.51 -15.34 -8.43
C SER A 21 -4.66 -15.71 -9.65
N HIS A 22 -4.31 -14.75 -10.50
CA HIS A 22 -3.73 -15.01 -11.82
C HIS A 22 -2.20 -14.96 -11.86
N ASP A 23 -1.57 -14.48 -10.78
CA ASP A 23 -0.11 -14.46 -10.66
C ASP A 23 0.37 -15.60 -9.75
N GLU A 24 1.49 -16.21 -10.13
CA GLU A 24 2.15 -17.15 -9.23
C GLU A 24 2.63 -16.36 -8.00
N PRO A 25 2.21 -16.71 -6.78
CA PRO A 25 2.60 -15.94 -5.62
C PRO A 25 4.12 -16.01 -5.42
N THR A 26 4.72 -14.91 -4.97
CA THR A 26 6.15 -14.88 -4.62
C THR A 26 6.43 -15.92 -3.53
N PRO A 27 7.69 -16.37 -3.35
CA PRO A 27 8.03 -17.28 -2.26
C PRO A 27 7.57 -16.77 -0.89
N PHE A 28 7.65 -15.46 -0.65
CA PHE A 28 7.15 -14.82 0.55
C PHE A 28 5.62 -14.97 0.70
N ILE A 29 4.85 -14.61 -0.34
CA ILE A 29 3.39 -14.73 -0.30
C ILE A 29 2.96 -16.19 -0.16
N LYS A 30 3.60 -17.13 -0.86
CA LYS A 30 3.35 -18.57 -0.68
C LYS A 30 3.56 -19.01 0.76
N LEU A 31 4.62 -18.53 1.40
CA LEU A 31 4.92 -18.84 2.79
C LEU A 31 3.88 -18.24 3.75
N CYS A 32 3.44 -16.99 3.52
CA CYS A 32 2.35 -16.36 4.29
C CYS A 32 1.04 -17.14 4.17
N LEU A 33 0.70 -17.62 2.97
CA LEU A 33 -0.50 -18.42 2.73
C LEU A 33 -0.49 -19.77 3.44
N GLY A 34 0.68 -20.34 3.73
CA GLY A 34 0.80 -21.64 4.39
C GLY A 34 0.07 -22.74 3.63
N SER A 35 -0.92 -23.37 4.26
CA SER A 35 -1.77 -24.40 3.67
C SER A 35 -3.12 -23.87 3.15
N LEU A 36 -3.35 -22.55 3.17
CA LEU A 36 -4.58 -21.95 2.70
C LEU A 36 -4.72 -22.12 1.19
N ASN A 37 -5.88 -22.62 0.74
CA ASN A 37 -6.16 -22.72 -0.69
C ASN A 37 -6.59 -21.37 -1.27
N VAL A 38 -6.40 -21.20 -2.59
CA VAL A 38 -6.69 -19.94 -3.30
C VAL A 38 -8.17 -19.55 -3.23
N LEU A 39 -9.10 -20.52 -3.14
CA LEU A 39 -10.52 -20.22 -3.05
C LEU A 39 -10.88 -19.56 -1.72
N ALA A 40 -10.34 -20.07 -0.61
CA ALA A 40 -10.51 -19.49 0.72
C ALA A 40 -9.86 -18.09 0.81
N LEU A 41 -8.67 -17.92 0.22
CA LEU A 41 -8.03 -16.61 0.10
C LEU A 41 -8.93 -15.61 -0.65
N ASN A 42 -9.47 -16.00 -1.81
CA ASN A 42 -10.32 -15.12 -2.61
C ASN A 42 -11.61 -14.76 -1.88
N PHE A 43 -12.22 -15.70 -1.17
CA PHE A 43 -13.44 -15.44 -0.39
C PHE A 43 -13.18 -14.42 0.72
N ASN A 44 -12.10 -14.61 1.49
CA ASN A 44 -11.71 -13.68 2.56
C ASN A 44 -11.38 -12.28 1.99
N GLN A 45 -10.68 -12.23 0.86
CA GLN A 45 -10.41 -10.97 0.16
C GLN A 45 -11.70 -10.29 -0.31
N ALA A 46 -12.67 -11.04 -0.85
CA ALA A 46 -13.93 -10.45 -1.32
C ALA A 46 -14.73 -9.79 -0.18
N ALA A 47 -14.83 -10.46 0.97
CA ALA A 47 -15.50 -9.92 2.15
C ALA A 47 -14.80 -8.65 2.65
N ARG A 48 -13.47 -8.72 2.84
CA ARG A 48 -12.66 -7.58 3.29
C ARG A 48 -12.81 -6.36 2.38
N ILE A 49 -12.75 -6.56 1.06
CA ILE A 49 -12.90 -5.47 0.09
C ILE A 49 -14.32 -4.89 0.15
N ALA A 50 -15.36 -5.73 0.30
CA ALA A 50 -16.74 -5.25 0.38
C ALA A 50 -17.00 -4.41 1.64
N ASP A 51 -16.37 -4.75 2.76
CA ASP A 51 -16.45 -3.98 4.01
C ASP A 51 -15.67 -2.66 3.88
N SER A 52 -14.43 -2.74 3.39
CA SER A 52 -13.55 -1.59 3.15
C SER A 52 -14.11 -0.58 2.14
N LEU A 53 -14.88 -1.01 1.14
CA LEU A 53 -15.60 -0.12 0.22
C LEU A 53 -16.66 0.77 0.90
N GLN A 54 -17.04 0.45 2.14
CA GLN A 54 -17.99 1.24 2.94
C GLN A 54 -17.29 2.16 3.95
N ASP A 55 -15.97 2.02 4.11
CA ASP A 55 -15.18 2.84 5.01
C ASP A 55 -14.87 4.20 4.36
N SER A 56 -15.19 5.29 5.06
CA SER A 56 -14.92 6.64 4.57
C SER A 56 -13.44 7.03 4.63
N ASP A 57 -12.67 6.33 5.46
CA ASP A 57 -11.23 6.53 5.59
C ASP A 57 -10.44 5.73 4.55
N GLU A 58 -11.12 4.92 3.74
CA GLU A 58 -10.51 4.16 2.66
C GLU A 58 -11.08 4.53 1.29
N ALA A 59 -10.26 4.37 0.25
CA ALA A 59 -10.66 4.61 -1.13
C ALA A 59 -10.10 3.53 -2.05
N TRP A 60 -10.97 2.99 -2.88
CA TRP A 60 -10.61 2.00 -3.90
C TRP A 60 -10.72 2.60 -5.28
N LEU A 61 -9.64 2.55 -6.04
CA LEU A 61 -9.59 2.99 -7.43
C LEU A 61 -9.37 1.80 -8.36
N VAL A 62 -10.03 1.81 -9.52
CA VAL A 62 -9.85 0.82 -10.59
C VAL A 62 -9.50 1.49 -11.91
N ALA A 63 -8.58 0.87 -12.65
CA ALA A 63 -8.20 1.29 -13.99
C ALA A 63 -8.79 0.33 -15.02
N ARG A 64 -9.60 0.86 -15.94
CA ARG A 64 -10.30 0.08 -16.98
C ARG A 64 -9.70 0.30 -18.36
N ASP A 65 -9.68 -0.76 -19.16
CA ASP A 65 -9.36 -0.68 -20.58
C ASP A 65 -10.53 -0.12 -21.41
N GLU A 66 -10.32 0.04 -22.72
CA GLU A 66 -11.33 0.52 -23.68
C GLU A 66 -12.57 -0.40 -23.78
N ARG A 67 -12.48 -1.64 -23.27
CA ARG A 67 -13.58 -2.60 -23.21
C ARG A 67 -14.24 -2.62 -21.81
N ASN A 68 -13.97 -1.62 -20.97
CA ASN A 68 -14.42 -1.51 -19.58
C ASN A 68 -13.99 -2.64 -18.64
N ARG A 69 -12.95 -3.41 -19.00
CA ARG A 69 -12.42 -4.47 -18.13
C ARG A 69 -11.44 -3.88 -17.14
N ILE A 70 -11.54 -4.28 -15.87
CA ILE A 70 -10.59 -3.88 -14.84
C ILE A 70 -9.24 -4.53 -15.14
N ALA A 71 -8.23 -3.69 -15.32
CA ALA A 71 -6.86 -4.10 -15.56
C ALA A 71 -5.97 -3.94 -14.32
N SER A 72 -6.33 -3.04 -13.42
CA SER A 72 -5.59 -2.76 -12.19
C SER A 72 -6.52 -2.18 -11.13
N PHE A 73 -6.17 -2.34 -9.86
CA PHE A 73 -6.80 -1.66 -8.74
C PHE A 73 -5.75 -1.06 -7.80
N ALA A 74 -6.15 -0.11 -6.98
CA ALA A 74 -5.39 0.44 -5.86
C ALA A 74 -6.32 0.69 -4.67
N GLU A 75 -5.83 0.40 -3.48
CA GLU A 75 -6.49 0.61 -2.20
C GLU A 75 -5.70 1.64 -1.41
N TRP A 76 -6.38 2.68 -0.95
CA TRP A 76 -5.80 3.82 -0.26
C TRP A 76 -6.44 3.96 1.12
N GLN A 77 -5.62 4.26 2.12
CA GLN A 77 -6.11 4.93 3.32
C GLN A 77 -5.95 6.44 3.12
N MET A 78 -7.02 7.17 3.40
CA MET A 78 -7.12 8.61 3.30
C MET A 78 -6.39 9.29 4.45
N PRO A 79 -5.94 10.55 4.30
CA PRO A 79 -5.15 11.18 5.33
C PRO A 79 -6.00 11.50 6.57
N ARG A 80 -5.62 10.88 7.69
CA ARG A 80 -6.26 10.99 9.00
C ARG A 80 -5.25 11.46 10.06
N GLU A 81 -5.71 11.63 11.29
CA GLU A 81 -4.82 11.82 12.43
C GLU A 81 -4.08 10.51 12.73
N GLU A 82 -2.77 10.59 12.94
CA GLU A 82 -1.89 9.44 13.13
C GLU A 82 -1.24 9.53 14.52
N ALA A 83 -0.77 8.39 15.03
CA ALA A 83 -0.02 8.34 16.28
C ALA A 83 1.26 9.18 16.19
N ASP A 84 1.44 10.13 17.10
CA ASP A 84 2.56 11.09 17.10
C ASP A 84 3.53 10.83 18.26
N THR A 85 3.03 10.38 19.42
CA THR A 85 3.86 10.07 20.58
C THR A 85 4.31 8.61 20.60
N GLU A 86 5.43 8.31 21.27
CA GLU A 86 5.91 6.92 21.47
C GLU A 86 4.86 6.04 22.16
N GLU A 87 4.08 6.61 23.06
CA GLU A 87 2.98 5.91 23.75
C GLU A 87 1.85 5.56 22.78
N GLN A 88 1.39 6.53 21.97
CA GLN A 88 0.36 6.30 20.95
C GLN A 88 0.83 5.30 19.89
N MET A 89 2.09 5.39 19.45
CA MET A 89 2.65 4.46 18.47
C MET A 89 2.76 3.04 19.05
N ALA A 90 3.06 2.90 20.34
CA ALA A 90 3.10 1.61 21.02
C ALA A 90 1.69 1.01 21.23
N GLU A 91 0.71 1.85 21.53
CA GLU A 91 -0.71 1.47 21.61
C GLU A 91 -1.21 0.98 20.25
N GLU A 92 -1.01 1.77 19.18
CA GLU A 92 -1.38 1.38 17.81
C GLU A 92 -0.72 0.06 17.38
N LEU A 93 0.56 -0.16 17.72
CA LEU A 93 1.24 -1.41 17.41
C LEU A 93 0.62 -2.61 18.15
N THR A 94 0.15 -2.41 19.38
CA THR A 94 -0.50 -3.44 20.18
C THR A 94 -1.88 -3.77 19.60
N GLU A 95 -2.71 -2.74 19.35
CA GLU A 95 -4.03 -2.90 18.74
C GLU A 95 -3.96 -3.55 17.36
N ALA A 96 -3.01 -3.10 16.51
CA ALA A 96 -2.79 -3.67 15.20
C ALA A 96 -2.39 -5.15 15.31
N GLN A 97 -1.51 -5.50 16.25
CA GLN A 97 -1.11 -6.89 16.46
C GLN A 97 -2.31 -7.77 16.86
N GLU A 98 -3.12 -7.34 17.83
CA GLU A 98 -4.34 -8.07 18.24
C GLU A 98 -5.32 -8.24 17.07
N ALA A 99 -5.57 -7.18 16.31
CA ALA A 99 -6.43 -7.23 15.13
C ALA A 99 -5.89 -8.17 14.04
N TYR A 100 -4.56 -8.25 13.87
CA TYR A 100 -3.96 -9.21 12.94
C TYR A 100 -4.14 -10.64 13.42
N GLU A 101 -3.91 -10.91 14.70
CA GLU A 101 -4.09 -12.25 15.27
C GLU A 101 -5.53 -12.76 15.09
N ASP A 102 -6.52 -11.89 15.29
CA ASP A 102 -7.95 -12.22 15.13
C ASP A 102 -8.38 -12.40 13.66
N SER A 103 -7.74 -11.71 12.72
CA SER A 103 -8.11 -11.72 11.30
C SER A 103 -7.40 -12.78 10.45
N ILE A 104 -6.42 -13.50 11.02
CA ILE A 104 -5.67 -14.53 10.28
C ILE A 104 -6.52 -15.78 10.04
N ALA A 105 -6.73 -16.10 8.76
CA ALA A 105 -7.48 -17.27 8.38
C ALA A 105 -6.76 -18.59 8.77
N PRO A 106 -7.50 -19.63 9.21
CA PRO A 106 -6.92 -20.94 9.48
C PRO A 106 -6.10 -21.48 8.32
N GLY A 107 -4.86 -21.92 8.60
CA GLY A 107 -3.94 -22.46 7.60
C GLY A 107 -2.92 -21.47 7.05
N MET A 108 -3.09 -20.16 7.29
CA MET A 108 -2.03 -19.18 7.02
C MET A 108 -0.88 -19.34 8.02
N ASN A 109 0.32 -18.90 7.64
CA ASN A 109 1.47 -18.84 8.54
C ASN A 109 1.34 -17.62 9.46
N SER A 110 0.57 -17.78 10.54
CA SER A 110 0.22 -16.68 11.44
C SER A 110 1.45 -15.96 11.99
N THR A 111 2.49 -16.70 12.40
CA THR A 111 3.71 -16.10 12.95
C THR A 111 4.40 -15.15 11.98
N LEU A 112 4.48 -15.53 10.70
CA LEU A 112 5.08 -14.69 9.66
C LEU A 112 4.20 -13.49 9.34
N VAL A 113 2.88 -13.70 9.25
CA VAL A 113 1.93 -12.62 8.93
C VAL A 113 1.93 -11.57 10.03
N VAL A 114 1.89 -11.97 11.31
CA VAL A 114 1.95 -11.06 12.46
C VAL A 114 3.28 -10.31 12.48
N GLU A 115 4.43 -10.99 12.36
CA GLU A 115 5.73 -10.31 12.33
C GLU A 115 5.84 -9.31 11.17
N PHE A 116 5.41 -9.71 9.97
CA PHE A 116 5.44 -8.84 8.80
C PHE A 116 4.59 -7.60 9.00
N ARG A 117 3.34 -7.76 9.43
CA ARG A 117 2.43 -6.64 9.65
C ARG A 117 2.91 -5.71 10.75
N HIS A 118 3.40 -6.26 11.86
CA HIS A 118 4.03 -5.47 12.93
C HIS A 118 5.20 -4.63 12.40
N ARG A 119 6.10 -5.22 11.60
CA ARG A 119 7.25 -4.49 11.04
C ARG A 119 6.85 -3.42 10.03
N VAL A 120 5.79 -3.65 9.23
CA VAL A 120 5.23 -2.64 8.32
C VAL A 120 4.67 -1.44 9.09
N THR A 121 3.82 -1.68 10.10
CA THR A 121 3.25 -0.62 10.95
C THR A 121 4.36 0.15 11.67
N LYS A 122 5.33 -0.57 12.25
CA LYS A 122 6.47 0.06 12.93
C LYS A 122 7.30 0.92 11.98
N LEU A 123 7.61 0.42 10.77
CA LEU A 123 8.37 1.18 9.78
C LEU A 123 7.66 2.48 9.40
N ARG A 124 6.34 2.42 9.15
CA ARG A 124 5.52 3.60 8.86
C ARG A 124 5.58 4.60 10.02
N ASN A 125 5.37 4.15 11.25
CA ASN A 125 5.36 5.00 12.43
C ASN A 125 6.73 5.66 12.65
N ASP A 126 7.82 4.90 12.49
CA ASP A 126 9.19 5.42 12.60
C ASP A 126 9.50 6.52 11.58
N VAL A 127 8.99 6.37 10.35
CA VAL A 127 9.23 7.29 9.23
C VAL A 127 8.36 8.54 9.33
N LEU A 128 7.05 8.36 9.59
CA LEU A 128 6.07 9.44 9.46
C LEU A 128 5.87 10.21 10.76
N ARG A 129 6.03 9.58 11.93
CA ARG A 129 5.97 10.25 13.25
C ARG A 129 4.79 11.23 13.35
N GLY A 130 3.57 10.71 13.27
CA GLY A 130 2.34 11.52 13.32
C GLY A 130 2.01 12.35 12.07
N GLN A 131 2.87 12.38 11.04
CA GLN A 131 2.58 13.15 9.83
C GLN A 131 1.39 12.59 9.06
N ARG A 132 0.39 13.46 8.83
CA ARG A 132 -0.77 13.17 7.98
C ARG A 132 -0.33 12.87 6.55
N HIS A 133 -0.83 11.77 5.98
CA HIS A 133 -0.39 11.25 4.68
C HIS A 133 -1.47 10.42 3.99
N TYR A 134 -1.39 10.29 2.67
CA TYR A 134 -2.08 9.19 1.98
C TYR A 134 -1.24 7.93 2.11
N LEU A 135 -1.87 6.79 2.38
CA LEU A 135 -1.19 5.49 2.44
C LEU A 135 -1.70 4.59 1.32
N LEU A 136 -0.82 4.18 0.40
CA LEU A 136 -1.14 3.15 -0.59
C LEU A 136 -1.02 1.78 0.08
N MET A 137 -2.15 1.21 0.49
CA MET A 137 -2.17 -0.07 1.19
C MET A 137 -2.00 -1.26 0.26
N ASN A 138 -2.53 -1.16 -0.96
CA ASN A 138 -2.50 -2.28 -1.90
C ASN A 138 -2.58 -1.81 -3.34
N ILE A 139 -1.88 -2.51 -4.24
CA ILE A 139 -1.95 -2.25 -5.67
C ILE A 139 -1.71 -3.54 -6.44
N GLY A 140 -2.55 -3.81 -7.42
CA GLY A 140 -2.43 -5.01 -8.25
C GLY A 140 -2.81 -4.72 -9.69
N THR A 141 -2.04 -5.29 -10.62
CA THR A 141 -2.31 -5.19 -12.06
C THR A 141 -2.39 -6.61 -12.64
N ALA A 142 -3.47 -6.90 -13.37
CA ALA A 142 -3.64 -8.16 -14.08
C ALA A 142 -2.43 -8.42 -15.00
N LYS A 143 -1.90 -9.65 -14.98
CA LYS A 143 -0.72 -10.06 -15.76
C LYS A 143 -0.72 -9.60 -17.22
N ALA A 144 -1.85 -9.78 -17.91
CA ALA A 144 -2.02 -9.39 -19.32
C ALA A 144 -1.96 -7.87 -19.58
N SER A 145 -2.06 -7.06 -18.51
CA SER A 145 -2.08 -5.60 -18.53
C SER A 145 -0.86 -4.97 -17.85
N GLN A 146 0.07 -5.77 -17.32
CA GLN A 146 1.30 -5.28 -16.72
C GLN A 146 2.17 -4.54 -17.75
N GLN A 147 3.01 -3.63 -17.25
CA GLN A 147 3.93 -2.81 -18.06
C GLN A 147 3.25 -1.91 -19.12
N ARG A 148 1.94 -1.67 -19.00
CA ARG A 148 1.16 -0.77 -19.88
C ARG A 148 0.67 0.50 -19.21
N GLY A 149 1.11 0.76 -17.97
CA GLY A 149 0.81 2.00 -17.23
C GLY A 149 -0.50 2.02 -16.44
N ALA A 150 -1.20 0.89 -16.26
CA ALA A 150 -2.46 0.85 -15.51
C ALA A 150 -2.26 1.23 -14.03
N ALA A 151 -1.30 0.61 -13.34
CA ALA A 151 -0.90 0.99 -11.97
C ALA A 151 -0.41 2.44 -11.88
N THR A 152 0.35 2.90 -12.88
CA THR A 152 0.80 4.30 -12.95
C THR A 152 -0.38 5.28 -12.97
N ALA A 153 -1.44 4.98 -13.73
CA ALA A 153 -2.61 5.84 -13.80
C ALA A 153 -3.32 5.94 -12.43
N LEU A 154 -3.42 4.83 -11.71
CA LEU A 154 -4.02 4.79 -10.36
C LEU A 154 -3.24 5.63 -9.36
N VAL A 155 -1.92 5.49 -9.33
CA VAL A 155 -1.07 6.23 -8.39
C VAL A 155 -1.08 7.72 -8.69
N LYS A 156 -1.06 8.12 -9.97
CA LYS A 156 -1.11 9.53 -10.34
C LYS A 156 -2.43 10.21 -10.00
N GLN A 157 -3.53 9.47 -9.86
CA GLN A 157 -4.84 10.03 -9.51
C GLN A 157 -4.83 10.73 -8.14
N THR A 158 -3.94 10.33 -7.23
CA THR A 158 -3.84 10.91 -5.88
C THR A 158 -2.84 12.07 -5.77
N PHE A 159 -1.99 12.29 -6.79
CA PHE A 159 -0.92 13.29 -6.74
C PHE A 159 -1.46 14.71 -6.60
N ASP A 160 -2.45 15.08 -7.42
CA ASP A 160 -3.01 16.43 -7.40
C ASP A 160 -3.68 16.73 -6.05
N ALA A 161 -4.31 15.73 -5.41
CA ALA A 161 -4.92 15.89 -4.09
C ALA A 161 -3.85 16.03 -3.01
N ALA A 162 -2.84 15.16 -2.99
CA ALA A 162 -1.71 15.23 -2.07
C ALA A 162 -0.94 16.56 -2.18
N ASP A 163 -0.66 17.01 -3.40
CA ASP A 163 0.03 18.28 -3.66
C ASP A 163 -0.83 19.47 -3.22
N ARG A 164 -2.15 19.45 -3.47
CA ARG A 164 -3.07 20.51 -3.04
C ARG A 164 -3.24 20.57 -1.52
N GLU A 165 -3.31 19.43 -0.85
CA GLU A 165 -3.46 19.31 0.61
C GLU A 165 -2.12 19.45 1.35
N GLN A 166 -1.00 19.52 0.61
CA GLN A 166 0.36 19.55 1.17
C GLN A 166 0.64 18.38 2.13
N VAL A 167 0.15 17.19 1.78
CA VAL A 167 0.37 15.94 2.53
C VAL A 167 1.23 14.97 1.71
N ALA A 168 2.01 14.15 2.39
CA ALA A 168 2.84 13.14 1.74
C ALA A 168 2.00 11.95 1.23
N ILE A 169 2.57 11.19 0.30
CA ILE A 169 2.10 9.85 -0.04
C ILE A 169 3.13 8.84 0.44
N TYR A 170 2.72 7.89 1.26
CA TYR A 170 3.56 6.82 1.78
C TYR A 170 3.07 5.46 1.26
N LEU A 171 4.02 4.54 1.08
CA LEU A 171 3.76 3.13 0.78
C LEU A 171 4.93 2.29 1.27
N ASP A 172 4.72 0.99 1.33
CA ASP A 172 5.78 0.01 1.52
C ASP A 172 5.69 -1.08 0.44
N THR A 173 6.84 -1.64 0.05
CA THR A 173 6.91 -2.62 -1.02
C THR A 173 8.10 -3.55 -0.88
N ASP A 174 8.03 -4.71 -1.56
CA ASP A 174 9.14 -5.64 -1.68
C ASP A 174 10.33 -4.93 -2.34
N SER A 175 11.49 -4.96 -1.68
CA SER A 175 12.71 -4.27 -2.13
C SER A 175 13.20 -4.80 -3.48
N ASP A 176 12.94 -6.07 -3.77
CA ASP A 176 13.34 -6.73 -5.02
C ASP A 176 12.17 -6.81 -6.03
N GLY A 177 11.01 -6.27 -5.65
CA GLY A 177 9.78 -6.34 -6.41
C GLY A 177 9.74 -5.40 -7.62
N ALA A 178 9.00 -5.82 -8.66
CA ALA A 178 8.77 -4.98 -9.84
C ALA A 178 8.01 -3.67 -9.55
N ALA A 179 7.27 -3.64 -8.44
CA ALA A 179 6.53 -2.46 -7.97
C ALA A 179 7.47 -1.34 -7.54
N LYS A 180 8.61 -1.65 -6.91
CA LYS A 180 9.59 -0.64 -6.50
C LYS A 180 10.04 0.24 -7.66
N ARG A 181 10.38 -0.36 -8.81
CA ARG A 181 10.78 0.36 -10.03
C ARG A 181 9.68 1.29 -10.56
N LEU A 182 8.41 0.95 -10.36
CA LEU A 182 7.30 1.84 -10.70
C LEU A 182 7.33 3.08 -9.80
N PHE A 183 7.47 2.91 -8.49
CA PHE A 183 7.47 4.01 -7.54
C PHE A 183 8.70 4.91 -7.67
N ASP A 184 9.89 4.35 -7.90
CA ASP A 184 11.11 5.12 -8.20
C ASP A 184 10.87 6.09 -9.38
N LYS A 185 10.24 5.60 -10.47
CA LYS A 185 9.91 6.41 -11.66
C LYS A 185 8.83 7.48 -11.41
N LEU A 186 8.06 7.31 -10.35
CA LEU A 186 7.00 8.23 -9.95
C LEU A 186 7.47 9.28 -8.93
N GLY A 187 8.76 9.28 -8.60
CA GLY A 187 9.37 10.26 -7.68
C GLY A 187 9.19 9.90 -6.22
N PHE A 188 8.94 8.63 -5.90
CA PHE A 188 9.04 8.14 -4.53
C PHE A 188 10.50 7.89 -4.16
N GLU A 189 10.86 8.22 -2.93
CA GLU A 189 12.18 8.03 -2.34
C GLU A 189 12.10 6.96 -1.24
N GLU A 190 13.13 6.13 -1.11
CA GLU A 190 13.25 5.19 0.01
C GLU A 190 13.51 5.94 1.32
N VAL A 191 12.79 5.57 2.38
CA VAL A 191 12.86 6.25 3.70
C VAL A 191 13.11 5.31 4.87
N GLY A 192 13.11 4.00 4.63
CA GLY A 192 13.49 3.01 5.61
C GLY A 192 13.26 1.60 5.09
N LYS A 193 13.79 0.59 5.78
CA LYS A 193 13.67 -0.81 5.38
C LYS A 193 13.77 -1.74 6.58
N PHE A 194 13.26 -2.95 6.41
CA PHE A 194 13.51 -4.06 7.32
C PHE A 194 13.68 -5.36 6.55
N GLU A 195 14.26 -6.35 7.22
CA GLU A 195 14.42 -7.71 6.69
C GLU A 195 13.82 -8.72 7.66
N ILE A 196 13.20 -9.77 7.13
CA ILE A 196 12.69 -10.92 7.88
C ILE A 196 13.46 -12.17 7.44
N ASP A 197 14.01 -12.89 8.42
CA ASP A 197 14.62 -14.20 8.23
C ASP A 197 13.52 -15.26 8.08
N LEU A 198 13.31 -15.73 6.86
CA LEU A 198 12.22 -16.66 6.57
C LEU A 198 12.45 -18.05 7.17
N SER A 199 13.69 -18.39 7.55
CA SER A 199 13.99 -19.68 8.18
C SER A 199 13.32 -19.84 9.54
N LYS A 200 13.04 -18.73 10.24
CA LYS A 200 12.29 -18.71 11.51
C LYS A 200 10.82 -19.08 11.36
N HIS A 201 10.31 -19.05 10.12
CA HIS A 201 8.91 -19.31 9.80
C HIS A 201 8.74 -20.50 8.85
N GLY A 202 9.75 -21.36 8.73
CA GLY A 202 9.70 -22.55 7.87
C GLY A 202 9.99 -22.29 6.38
N GLY A 203 10.47 -21.09 6.03
CA GLY A 203 10.93 -20.73 4.70
C GLY A 203 12.46 -20.80 4.54
N GLN A 204 12.97 -20.17 3.48
CA GLN A 204 14.40 -20.06 3.20
C GLN A 204 14.74 -18.64 2.75
N GLY A 205 15.92 -18.16 3.12
CA GLY A 205 16.42 -16.84 2.74
C GLY A 205 15.79 -15.70 3.55
N TRP A 206 15.81 -14.51 2.95
CA TRP A 206 15.37 -13.27 3.57
C TRP A 206 14.30 -12.61 2.71
N HIS A 207 13.34 -11.97 3.36
CA HIS A 207 12.43 -11.03 2.71
C HIS A 207 12.80 -9.62 3.12
N SER A 208 13.09 -8.75 2.15
CA SER A 208 13.40 -7.34 2.37
C SER A 208 12.24 -6.46 1.93
N HIS A 209 11.82 -5.56 2.81
CA HIS A 209 10.72 -4.65 2.57
C HIS A 209 11.18 -3.21 2.79
N VAL A 210 10.75 -2.29 1.92
CA VAL A 210 11.20 -0.89 1.91
C VAL A 210 9.99 0.04 1.98
N GLY A 211 10.08 1.04 2.86
CA GLY A 211 9.15 2.15 2.94
C GLY A 211 9.57 3.24 1.96
N MET A 212 8.61 3.79 1.23
CA MET A 212 8.85 4.81 0.23
C MET A 212 7.88 5.99 0.41
N ILE A 213 8.38 7.21 0.21
CA ILE A 213 7.60 8.43 0.34
C ILE A 213 7.69 9.29 -0.92
N ARG A 214 6.58 9.89 -1.32
CA ARG A 214 6.56 11.05 -2.22
C ARG A 214 6.10 12.26 -1.43
N ARG A 215 6.95 13.26 -1.32
CA ARG A 215 6.61 14.56 -0.70
C ARG A 215 5.73 15.36 -1.66
N PRO A 216 4.79 16.18 -1.15
CA PRO A 216 3.98 17.05 -2.00
C PRO A 216 4.89 18.05 -2.72
N LEU A 217 4.54 18.40 -3.95
CA LEU A 217 5.23 19.49 -4.64
C LEU A 217 5.01 20.77 -3.83
N SER A 218 6.10 21.38 -3.38
CA SER A 218 6.04 22.69 -2.74
C SER A 218 5.49 23.68 -3.78
N GLY A 219 4.29 24.21 -3.55
CA GLY A 219 3.82 25.35 -4.33
C GLY A 219 4.91 26.42 -4.27
N GLY A 220 5.43 26.85 -5.42
CA GLY A 220 6.58 27.74 -5.48
C GLY A 220 6.35 29.02 -4.70
N VAL A 221 6.79 29.06 -3.44
CA VAL A 221 7.01 30.30 -2.72
C VAL A 221 8.44 30.68 -3.06
N THR A 222 8.57 31.46 -4.13
CA THR A 222 9.77 32.26 -4.37
C THR A 222 9.99 33.08 -3.10
N ARG A 223 11.05 32.74 -2.35
CA ARG A 223 11.52 33.58 -1.24
C ARG A 223 11.95 34.89 -1.89
N VAL A 224 11.12 35.92 -1.79
CA VAL A 224 11.54 37.28 -2.11
C VAL A 224 12.51 37.65 -1.00
N GLU A 225 13.79 37.76 -1.33
CA GLU A 225 14.79 38.36 -0.45
C GLU A 225 14.37 39.83 -0.25
N GLU A 226 13.87 40.17 0.94
CA GLU A 226 13.70 41.56 1.33
C GLU A 226 15.10 42.14 1.63
N GLU A 227 15.51 43.07 0.75
CA GLU A 227 16.58 44.02 0.97
C GLU A 227 16.36 44.78 2.29
N GLY A 228 17.19 44.48 3.29
CA GLY A 228 17.33 45.28 4.50
C GLY A 228 18.56 46.18 4.41
N ALA A 229 18.42 47.35 3.81
CA ALA A 229 19.42 48.41 3.87
C ALA A 229 19.64 48.87 5.32
N VAL A 230 20.89 48.85 5.77
CA VAL A 230 21.33 49.46 7.04
C VAL A 230 21.68 50.92 6.76
N VAL A 231 21.14 51.80 7.60
CA VAL A 231 21.33 53.25 7.65
C VAL A 231 22.77 53.62 8.01
#